data_AF-A0A7X8VA39-F1
#
_entry.id   AF-A0A7X8VA39-F1
#
_cell.length_a   1.000
_cell.length_b   1.000
_cell.length_c   1.000
_cell.angle_alpha   90.00
_cell.angle_beta   90.00
_cell.angle_gamma   90.00
#
_symmetry.space_group_name_H-M   'P 1'
#
loop_
_entity.id
_entity.type
_entity.pdbx_description
1 polymer ?
#
loop_
_entity_poly.entity_id
_entity_poly.type
_entity_poly.pdbx_seq_one_letter_code
_entity_poly.pdbx_strand_id
1 'polypeptide(L)'
;MTLAHWLYVVGILSVIVAMLFRRNVVIPAMIFTFLIGWNFNGSFISGILAIFNASLVAGQDLFNIFLIITFMVMMLKSISITGADKVMVKPLKKFMVSPAVSYLVLSQSQLIY
;
A
#
# COMPACT_ATOMS: atom_id res chain seq x y z
N MET A 1 23.56 20.96 -1.57
CA MET A 1 22.95 20.17 -0.48
C MET A 1 22.36 21.17 0.52
N THR A 2 21.12 21.61 0.29
CA THR A 2 20.50 22.75 0.99
C THR A 2 19.86 22.34 2.32
N LEU A 3 19.62 23.30 3.21
CA LEU A 3 19.03 23.11 4.55
C LEU A 3 17.71 22.31 4.52
N ALA A 4 16.95 22.40 3.42
CA ALA A 4 15.74 21.62 3.18
C ALA A 4 15.97 20.09 3.08
N HIS A 5 17.12 19.64 2.53
CA HIS A 5 17.41 18.20 2.43
C HIS A 5 17.64 17.58 3.81
N TRP A 6 18.37 18.27 4.69
CA TRP A 6 18.59 17.79 6.06
C TRP A 6 17.28 17.75 6.85
N LEU A 7 16.40 18.73 6.66
CA LEU A 7 15.08 18.77 7.30
C LEU A 7 14.19 17.60 6.84
N TYR A 8 14.25 17.24 5.55
CA TYR A 8 13.56 16.08 5.00
C TYR A 8 14.08 14.77 5.57
N VAL A 9 15.40 14.58 5.64
CA VAL A 9 16.02 13.37 6.22
C VAL A 9 15.64 13.19 7.68
N VAL A 10 15.71 14.27 8.49
CA VAL A 10 15.31 14.24 9.89
C VAL A 10 13.81 13.93 10.03
N GLY A 11 12.98 14.48 9.16
CA GLY A 11 11.54 14.21 9.15
C GLY A 11 11.20 12.74 8.88
N ILE A 12 11.81 12.14 7.86
CA ILE A 12 11.64 10.71 7.56
C ILE A 12 12.11 9.85 8.74
N LEU A 13 13.27 10.16 9.30
CA LEU A 13 13.84 9.38 10.39
C LEU A 13 12.94 9.42 11.63
N SER A 14 12.35 10.58 11.96
CA SER A 14 11.37 10.69 13.04
C SER A 14 10.09 9.89 12.77
N VAL A 15 9.62 9.84 11.52
CA VAL A 15 8.44 9.05 11.12
C VAL A 15 8.71 7.55 11.27
N ILE A 16 9.89 7.08 10.84
CA ILE A 16 10.32 5.69 11.00
C ILE A 16 10.42 5.31 12.48
N VAL A 17 10.99 6.17 13.31
CA VAL A 17 11.08 5.94 14.76
C VAL A 17 9.67 5.84 15.37
N ALA A 18 8.73 6.68 14.96
CA ALA A 18 7.34 6.60 15.42
C ALA A 18 6.66 5.28 15.01
N MET A 19 6.94 4.78 13.79
CA MET A 19 6.47 3.48 13.32
C MET A 19 7.06 2.32 14.14
N LEU A 20 8.35 2.37 14.49
CA LEU A 20 9.02 1.37 15.32
C LEU A 20 8.36 1.23 16.70
N PHE A 21 7.98 2.36 17.30
CA PHE A 21 7.26 2.37 18.58
C PHE A 21 5.76 2.06 18.46
N ARG A 22 5.25 1.69 17.27
CA ARG A 22 3.82 1.45 16.97
C ARG A 22 2.92 2.59 17.43
N ARG A 23 3.43 3.83 17.47
CA ARG A 23 2.68 5.03 17.86
C ARG A 23 2.07 5.69 16.62
N ASN A 24 1.11 6.58 16.86
CA ASN A 24 0.42 7.28 15.78
C ASN A 24 1.41 8.13 14.95
N VAL A 25 1.61 7.74 13.68
CA VAL A 25 2.61 8.33 12.77
C VAL A 25 2.18 9.72 12.27
N VAL A 26 0.89 10.03 12.37
CA VAL A 26 0.30 11.27 11.87
C VAL A 26 0.87 12.52 12.57
N ILE A 27 1.14 12.43 13.88
CA ILE A 27 1.61 13.59 14.66
C ILE A 27 3.00 14.06 14.19
N PRO A 28 4.04 13.20 14.14
CA PRO A 28 5.33 13.58 13.54
C PRO A 28 5.19 14.06 12.10
N ALA A 29 4.43 13.35 11.26
CA ALA A 29 4.26 13.70 9.86
C ALA A 29 3.68 15.11 9.67
N MET A 30 2.67 15.49 10.46
CA MET A 30 2.06 16.82 10.42
C MET A 30 3.07 17.92 10.83
N ILE A 31 3.84 17.70 11.89
CA ILE A 31 4.86 18.65 12.38
C ILE A 31 5.95 18.87 11.34
N PHE A 32 6.50 17.80 10.75
CA PHE A 32 7.56 17.94 9.75
C PHE A 32 7.04 18.54 8.45
N THR A 33 5.82 18.21 8.02
CA THR A 33 5.20 18.83 6.83
C THR A 33 5.04 20.34 7.02
N PHE A 34 4.63 20.77 8.23
CA PHE A 34 4.58 22.19 8.60
C PHE A 34 5.95 22.87 8.56
N LEU A 35 6.96 22.28 9.20
CA LEU A 35 8.32 22.81 9.26
C LEU A 35 8.95 22.94 7.86
N ILE A 36 8.74 21.95 6.98
CA ILE A 36 9.20 21.98 5.59
C ILE A 36 8.49 23.10 4.83
N GLY A 37 7.16 23.22 4.97
CA GLY A 37 6.37 24.27 4.33
C GLY A 37 6.75 25.69 4.76
N TRP A 38 7.07 25.89 6.05
CA TRP A 38 7.59 27.16 6.55
C TRP A 38 8.95 27.49 5.96
N ASN A 39 9.90 26.56 6.01
CA ASN A 39 11.28 26.80 5.61
C ASN A 39 11.42 27.11 4.11
N PHE A 40 10.47 26.69 3.28
CA PHE A 40 10.48 26.97 1.85
C PHE A 40 10.01 28.38 1.46
N ASN A 41 9.07 29.00 2.19
CA ASN A 41 8.47 30.29 1.83
C ASN A 41 8.65 31.41 2.88
N GLY A 42 9.11 31.09 4.09
CA GLY A 42 9.36 32.06 5.16
C GLY A 42 8.10 32.63 5.84
N SER A 43 6.90 32.22 5.42
CA SER A 43 5.63 32.69 5.99
C SER A 43 4.91 31.58 6.77
N PHE A 44 4.36 31.93 7.94
CA PHE A 44 3.57 31.04 8.80
C PHE A 44 2.43 30.37 8.01
N ILE A 45 1.74 31.14 7.16
CA ILE A 45 0.58 30.70 6.38
C ILE A 45 0.94 29.56 5.41
N SER A 46 2.14 29.60 4.84
CA SER A 46 2.62 28.57 3.92
C SER A 46 2.80 27.21 4.61
N GLY A 47 3.16 27.19 5.90
CA GLY A 47 3.26 25.96 6.69
C GLY A 47 1.91 25.27 6.87
N ILE A 48 0.84 26.02 7.18
CA ILE A 48 -0.52 25.46 7.30
C ILE A 48 -1.04 24.98 5.94
N LEU A 49 -0.83 25.78 4.88
CA LEU A 49 -1.18 25.38 3.52
C LEU A 49 -0.46 24.11 3.08
N ALA A 50 0.79 23.89 3.52
CA ALA A 50 1.52 22.67 3.22
C ALA A 50 0.87 21.43 3.84
N ILE A 51 0.39 21.49 5.10
CA ILE A 51 -0.34 20.38 5.73
C ILE A 51 -1.64 20.08 4.96
N PHE A 52 -2.38 21.12 4.58
CA PHE A 52 -3.61 20.96 3.81
C PHE A 52 -3.36 20.34 2.44
N ASN A 53 -2.40 20.86 1.68
CA ASN A 53 -2.02 20.30 0.39
C ASN A 53 -1.52 18.86 0.51
N ALA A 54 -0.69 18.55 1.50
CA ALA A 54 -0.23 17.18 1.74
C ALA A 54 -1.40 16.23 2.05
N SER A 55 -2.41 16.68 2.79
CA SER A 55 -3.61 15.88 3.09
C SER A 55 -4.47 15.65 1.84
N LEU A 56 -4.61 16.65 0.98
CA LEU A 56 -5.32 16.52 -0.30
C LEU A 56 -4.59 15.56 -1.25
N VAL A 57 -3.25 15.67 -1.35
CA VAL A 57 -2.42 14.76 -2.15
C VAL A 57 -2.52 13.33 -1.64
N ALA A 58 -2.39 13.11 -0.32
CA ALA A 58 -2.54 11.78 0.27
C ALA A 58 -3.94 11.18 0.02
N GLY A 59 -4.99 12.02 0.06
CA GLY A 59 -6.35 11.60 -0.29
C GLY A 59 -6.49 11.20 -1.76
N GLN A 60 -5.85 11.93 -2.68
CA GLN A 60 -5.82 11.61 -4.11
C GLN A 60 -5.08 10.29 -4.38
N ASP A 61 -3.94 10.07 -3.73
CA ASP A 61 -3.19 8.81 -3.87
C ASP A 61 -4.00 7.61 -3.39
N LEU A 62 -4.70 7.73 -2.26
CA LEU A 62 -5.59 6.69 -1.76
C LEU A 62 -6.77 6.45 -2.70
N PHE A 63 -7.35 7.51 -3.26
CA PHE A 63 -8.45 7.39 -4.23
C PHE A 63 -8.01 6.63 -5.48
N ASN A 64 -6.78 6.85 -5.96
CA ASN A 64 -6.22 6.09 -7.07
C ASN A 64 -6.14 4.58 -6.76
N ILE A 65 -5.66 4.23 -5.56
CA ILE A 65 -5.63 2.83 -5.10
C ILE A 65 -7.06 2.27 -4.98
N PHE A 66 -8.01 3.05 -4.46
CA PHE A 66 -9.41 2.66 -4.37
C PHE A 66 -10.01 2.34 -5.75
N LEU A 67 -9.73 3.16 -6.76
CA LEU A 67 -10.14 2.88 -8.14
C LEU A 67 -9.54 1.54 -8.64
N ILE A 68 -8.25 1.32 -8.41
CA ILE A 68 -7.58 0.07 -8.84
C ILE A 68 -8.20 -1.16 -8.18
N ILE A 69 -8.44 -1.14 -6.85
CA ILE A 69 -9.02 -2.29 -6.14
C ILE A 69 -10.48 -2.51 -6.55
N THR A 70 -11.25 -1.45 -6.82
CA THR A 70 -12.64 -1.61 -7.27
C THR A 70 -12.69 -2.23 -8.66
N PHE A 71 -11.82 -1.81 -9.58
CA PHE A 71 -11.66 -2.48 -10.86
C PHE A 71 -11.23 -3.95 -10.69
N MET A 72 -10.25 -4.23 -9.84
CA MET A 72 -9.79 -5.59 -9.57
C MET A 72 -10.93 -6.48 -9.06
N VAL A 73 -11.71 -6.00 -8.08
CA VAL A 73 -12.87 -6.74 -7.52
C VAL A 73 -13.95 -6.93 -8.58
N MET A 74 -14.22 -5.93 -9.43
CA MET A 74 -15.19 -6.03 -10.53
C MET A 74 -14.75 -7.03 -11.59
N MET A 75 -13.45 -7.06 -11.93
CA MET A 75 -12.89 -8.05 -12.85
C MET A 75 -13.01 -9.47 -12.26
N LEU A 76 -12.62 -9.67 -11.00
CA LEU A 76 -12.79 -10.95 -10.30
C LEU A 76 -14.27 -11.38 -10.29
N LYS A 77 -15.18 -10.43 -10.06
CA LYS A 77 -16.63 -10.68 -10.12
C LYS A 77 -17.09 -11.09 -11.52
N SER A 78 -16.61 -10.41 -12.56
CA SER A 78 -16.92 -10.72 -13.96
C SER A 78 -16.44 -12.13 -14.34
N ILE A 79 -15.20 -12.50 -13.97
CA ILE A 79 -14.63 -13.84 -14.16
C ILE A 79 -15.49 -14.91 -13.47
N SER A 80 -15.95 -14.65 -12.24
CA SER A 80 -16.79 -15.58 -11.51
C SER A 80 -18.20 -15.72 -12.11
N ILE A 81 -18.78 -14.64 -12.64
CA ILE A 81 -20.08 -14.69 -13.33
C ILE A 81 -20.01 -15.50 -14.63
N THR A 82 -18.91 -15.42 -15.38
CA THR A 82 -18.68 -16.25 -16.57
C THR A 82 -18.45 -17.73 -16.20
N GLY A 83 -18.25 -18.06 -14.92
CA GLY A 83 -17.93 -19.41 -14.45
C GLY A 83 -16.52 -19.86 -14.85
N ALA A 84 -15.68 -18.92 -15.29
CA ALA A 84 -14.30 -19.19 -15.69
C ALA A 84 -13.47 -19.64 -14.48
N ASP A 85 -13.77 -19.11 -13.29
CA ASP A 85 -13.24 -19.59 -12.01
C ASP A 85 -13.45 -21.11 -11.82
N LYS A 86 -14.66 -21.61 -12.07
CA LYS A 86 -15.01 -23.03 -11.94
C LYS A 86 -14.35 -23.89 -13.02
N VAL A 87 -14.32 -23.41 -14.26
CA VAL A 87 -13.70 -24.13 -15.38
C VAL A 87 -12.19 -24.27 -15.16
N MET A 88 -11.54 -23.24 -14.62
CA MET A 88 -10.11 -23.21 -14.34
C MET A 88 -9.70 -24.20 -13.23
N VAL A 89 -10.58 -24.45 -12.25
CA VAL A 89 -10.31 -25.39 -11.13
C VAL A 89 -10.70 -26.84 -11.49
N LYS A 90 -11.56 -27.04 -12.50
CA LYS A 90 -12.05 -28.37 -12.93
C LYS A 90 -10.95 -29.42 -13.17
N PRO A 91 -9.83 -29.15 -13.88
CA PRO A 91 -8.76 -30.14 -14.07
C PRO A 91 -7.99 -30.44 -12.77
N LEU A 92 -7.77 -29.43 -11.92
CA LEU A 92 -7.10 -29.58 -10.62
C LEU A 92 -7.91 -30.46 -9.66
N LYS A 93 -9.24 -30.33 -9.67
CA LYS A 93 -10.14 -31.14 -8.84
C LYS A 93 -9.97 -32.65 -9.07
N LYS A 94 -9.62 -33.07 -10.29
CA LYS A 94 -9.39 -34.49 -10.62
C LYS A 94 -8.19 -35.09 -9.85
N PHE A 95 -7.20 -34.28 -9.52
CA PHE A 95 -6.01 -34.71 -8.77
C PHE A 95 -6.17 -34.60 -7.24
N MET A 96 -7.23 -33.94 -6.76
CA MET A 96 -7.51 -33.72 -5.33
C MET A 96 -8.54 -34.72 -4.78
N VAL A 97 -8.27 -36.01 -4.96
CA VAL A 97 -9.17 -37.10 -4.52
C VAL A 97 -9.00 -37.51 -3.04
N SER A 98 -7.83 -37.25 -2.45
CA SER A 98 -7.54 -37.54 -1.04
C SER A 98 -6.48 -36.56 -0.50
N PRO A 99 -6.57 -36.11 0.77
CA PRO A 99 -5.59 -35.19 1.37
C PRO A 99 -4.14 -35.67 1.22
N ALA A 100 -3.89 -36.96 1.43
CA ALA A 100 -2.55 -37.53 1.31
C ALA A 100 -2.01 -37.49 -0.13
N VAL A 101 -2.88 -37.72 -1.12
CA VAL A 101 -2.53 -37.66 -2.55
C VAL A 101 -2.30 -36.20 -2.98
N SER A 102 -3.08 -35.26 -2.44
CA SER A 102 -2.94 -33.83 -2.75
C SER A 102 -1.61 -33.26 -2.25
N TYR A 103 -1.15 -33.67 -1.06
CA TYR A 103 0.17 -33.31 -0.54
C TYR A 103 1.31 -33.91 -1.38
N LEU A 104 1.20 -35.18 -1.79
CA LEU A 104 2.21 -35.84 -2.63
C LEU A 104 2.31 -35.19 -4.02
N VAL A 105 1.19 -34.83 -4.64
CA VAL A 105 1.17 -34.17 -5.96
C VAL A 105 1.72 -32.74 -5.90
N LEU A 106 1.38 -31.98 -4.85
CA LEU A 106 1.97 -30.65 -4.63
C LEU A 106 3.48 -30.74 -4.37
N SER A 107 3.91 -31.70 -3.56
CA SER A 107 5.33 -31.95 -3.28
C SER A 107 6.09 -32.36 -4.55
N GLN A 108 5.54 -33.23 -5.39
CA GLN A 108 6.19 -33.60 -6.65
C GLN A 108 6.19 -32.46 -7.67
N SER A 109 5.12 -31.67 -7.76
CA SER A 109 5.07 -30.47 -8.60
C SER A 109 6.18 -29.48 -8.25
N GLN A 110 6.43 -29.22 -6.97
CA GLN A 110 7.51 -28.34 -6.50
C GLN A 110 8.92 -28.90 -6.73
N LEU A 111 9.06 -30.22 -6.92
CA LEU A 111 10.36 -30.90 -7.10
C LEU A 111 10.78 -30.98 -8.59
N ILE A 112 9.82 -30.75 -9.49
CA ILE A 112 10.02 -30.79 -10.96
C ILE A 112 10.37 -29.40 -11.52
N TYR A 113 10.10 -28.32 -10.77
CA TYR A 113 10.54 -26.95 -11.06
C TYR A 113 11.83 -26.62 -10.30
#